data_AF-A0A350U8D0-F1
#
_entry.id   AF-A0A350U8D0-F1
#
_cell.length_a   1.000
_cell.length_b   1.000
_cell.length_c   1.000
_cell.angle_alpha   90.00
_cell.angle_beta   90.00
_cell.angle_gamma   90.00
#
_symmetry.space_group_name_H-M   'P 1'
#
loop_
_entity.id
_entity.type
_entity.pdbx_description
1 polymer ?
#
loop_
_entity_poly.entity_id
_entity_poly.type
_entity_poly.pdbx_seq_one_letter_code
_entity_poly.pdbx_strand_id
1 'polypeptide(L)'
;MFICYIIMYMQFYKFLIKSKKNHKNIEELMKLLNKYNPAEIFIKNFFQDIKPCREISIIIQHKSLGYIAKFSDNKILIDFKNTPKYLWLCVAHETAHILFRTYTWEKTTIYKIVKRNYPKKMIYSIDQVCAILLQAHGENILKIRPLKWPKWQSTFAYMNVEKIGRTLWPHFLKYIKQKKRPNIFSWLLALENHGIINRDVVQ
;
A
#
# COMPACT_ATOMS: atom_id res chain seq x y z
N MET A 1 -16.03 27.10 0.40
CA MET A 1 -14.99 27.07 1.45
C MET A 1 -14.43 25.65 1.54
N PHE A 2 -13.16 25.45 1.22
CA PHE A 2 -12.48 24.16 1.41
C PHE A 2 -11.77 24.22 2.76
N ILE A 3 -11.99 23.22 3.62
CA ILE A 3 -11.20 23.08 4.83
C ILE A 3 -9.97 22.25 4.46
N CYS A 4 -8.79 22.87 4.57
CA CYS A 4 -7.50 22.23 4.35
C CYS A 4 -6.88 21.95 5.70
N TYR A 5 -6.77 20.67 6.05
CA TYR A 5 -5.98 20.25 7.21
C TYR A 5 -4.61 19.83 6.71
N ILE A 6 -3.57 20.52 7.19
CA ILE A 6 -2.18 20.17 6.93
C ILE A 6 -1.70 19.29 8.08
N ILE A 7 -1.15 18.12 7.74
CA ILE A 7 -0.53 17.21 8.71
C ILE A 7 0.94 17.01 8.37
N MET A 8 1.71 16.87 9.44
CA MET A 8 3.16 16.86 9.65
C MET A 8 4.08 16.34 8.53
N TYR A 9 5.30 16.87 8.66
CA TYR A 9 6.47 16.74 7.82
C TYR A 9 7.31 15.50 8.17
N MET A 10 7.52 14.63 7.20
CA MET A 10 8.85 14.09 6.96
C MET A 10 9.45 14.85 5.77
N GLN A 11 10.79 14.94 5.69
CA GLN A 11 11.52 15.71 4.66
C GLN A 11 11.08 15.43 3.20
N PHE A 12 10.35 14.33 2.93
CA PHE A 12 9.91 13.94 1.59
C PHE A 12 8.42 13.59 1.42
N TYR A 13 7.61 13.48 2.49
CA TYR A 13 6.19 13.09 2.38
C TYR A 13 5.29 13.88 3.31
N LYS A 14 4.16 14.36 2.77
CA LYS A 14 3.17 15.19 3.47
C LYS A 14 1.76 14.71 3.18
N PHE A 15 0.91 14.58 4.21
CA PHE A 15 -0.52 14.32 4.01
C PHE A 15 -1.32 15.63 4.05
N LEU A 16 -2.15 15.84 3.02
CA LEU A 16 -3.06 16.97 2.90
C LEU A 16 -4.49 16.47 2.86
N ILE A 17 -5.30 16.76 3.87
CA ILE A 17 -6.71 16.35 3.87
C ILE A 17 -7.58 17.51 3.36
N LYS A 18 -8.33 17.24 2.29
CA LYS A 18 -9.27 18.19 1.67
C LYS A 18 -10.70 17.72 1.83
N SER A 19 -11.53 18.53 2.48
CA SER A 19 -12.97 18.28 2.58
C SER A 19 -13.79 19.55 2.36
N LYS A 20 -14.95 19.41 1.71
CA LYS A 20 -15.95 20.48 1.59
C LYS A 20 -16.86 20.57 2.83
N LYS A 21 -16.87 19.54 3.68
CA LYS A 21 -17.68 19.45 4.90
C LYS A 21 -16.80 19.07 6.07
N ASN A 22 -17.17 19.52 7.28
CA ASN A 22 -16.53 18.99 8.47
C ASN A 22 -17.08 17.58 8.75
N HIS A 23 -16.21 16.58 8.78
CA HIS A 23 -16.58 15.21 9.14
C HIS A 23 -15.86 14.87 10.45
N LYS A 24 -16.62 14.42 11.46
CA LYS A 24 -16.07 14.03 12.78
C LYS A 24 -14.88 13.08 12.66
N ASN A 25 -14.93 12.15 11.71
CA ASN A 25 -13.89 11.14 11.52
C ASN A 25 -12.57 11.70 10.94
N ILE A 26 -12.56 12.92 10.39
CA ILE A 26 -11.33 13.54 9.85
C ILE A 26 -10.34 13.74 10.98
N GLU A 27 -10.72 14.38 12.09
CA GLU A 27 -9.80 14.69 13.20
C GLU A 27 -9.16 13.43 13.81
N GLU A 28 -9.95 12.37 13.98
CA GLU A 28 -9.45 11.09 14.47
C GLU A 28 -8.53 10.41 13.44
N LEU A 29 -8.84 10.50 12.15
CA LEU A 29 -7.94 10.06 11.09
C LEU A 29 -6.63 10.86 11.13
N MET A 30 -6.66 12.18 11.39
CA MET A 30 -5.44 12.99 11.52
C MET A 30 -4.56 12.48 12.65
N LYS A 31 -5.15 12.20 13.81
CA LYS A 31 -4.45 11.63 14.98
C LYS A 31 -3.82 10.28 14.63
N LEU A 32 -4.54 9.42 13.91
CA LEU A 32 -4.01 8.14 13.45
C LEU A 32 -2.86 8.29 12.46
N LEU A 33 -2.97 9.19 11.48
CA LEU A 33 -1.91 9.43 10.49
C LEU A 33 -0.65 10.04 11.12
N ASN A 34 -0.81 10.89 12.13
CA ASN A 34 0.31 11.42 12.91
C ASN A 34 1.00 10.35 13.73
N LYS A 35 0.23 9.49 14.41
CA LYS A 35 0.79 8.43 15.24
C LYS A 35 1.40 7.29 14.41
N TYR A 36 0.77 7.02 13.27
CA TYR A 36 1.02 5.84 12.45
C TYR A 36 1.02 6.25 10.98
N ASN A 37 2.06 6.95 10.55
CA ASN A 37 2.18 7.39 9.18
C ASN A 37 2.46 6.19 8.25
N PRO A 38 1.55 5.80 7.33
CA PRO A 38 1.76 4.62 6.49
C PRO A 38 2.95 4.80 5.54
N ALA A 39 3.22 6.00 5.04
CA ALA A 39 4.37 6.25 4.18
C ALA A 39 5.67 6.03 4.96
N GLU A 40 5.78 6.57 6.17
CA GLU A 40 6.94 6.36 7.04
C GLU A 40 7.13 4.88 7.37
N ILE A 41 6.05 4.19 7.77
CA ILE A 41 6.09 2.76 8.08
C ILE A 41 6.60 1.99 6.87
N PHE A 42 6.07 2.22 5.68
CA PHE A 42 6.48 1.47 4.50
C PHE A 42 7.91 1.81 4.08
N ILE A 43 8.30 3.08 4.11
CA ILE A 43 9.66 3.49 3.71
C ILE A 43 10.69 2.87 4.64
N LYS A 44 10.51 3.01 5.95
CA LYS A 44 11.41 2.48 6.96
C LYS A 44 11.55 0.96 6.88
N ASN A 45 10.49 0.24 6.51
CA ASN A 45 10.49 -1.22 6.52
C ASN A 45 10.73 -1.87 5.14
N PHE A 46 10.48 -1.19 4.03
CA PHE A 46 10.46 -1.80 2.69
C PHE A 46 11.07 -0.99 1.55
N PHE A 47 11.29 0.33 1.71
CA PHE A 47 11.83 1.20 0.65
C PHE A 47 13.11 1.94 1.05
N GLN A 48 13.74 1.55 2.16
CA GLN A 48 14.91 2.24 2.75
C GLN A 48 16.13 2.40 1.82
N ASP A 49 16.32 1.49 0.87
CA ASP A 49 17.46 1.53 -0.05
C ASP A 49 17.19 2.35 -1.31
N ILE A 50 16.01 2.95 -1.43
CA ILE A 50 15.58 3.69 -2.61
C ILE A 50 15.29 5.11 -2.19
N LYS A 51 16.06 6.06 -2.73
CA LYS A 51 15.82 7.49 -2.49
C LYS A 51 14.64 7.95 -3.35
N PRO A 52 13.65 8.65 -2.78
CA PRO A 52 12.56 9.19 -3.58
C PRO A 52 13.13 10.24 -4.52
N CYS A 53 12.68 10.25 -5.78
CA CYS A 53 13.18 11.19 -6.79
C CYS A 53 12.70 12.64 -6.57
N ARG A 54 11.70 12.86 -5.70
CA ARG A 54 11.08 14.15 -5.38
C ARG A 54 10.26 14.08 -4.10
N GLU A 55 9.98 15.23 -3.49
CA GLU A 55 8.99 15.35 -2.42
C GLU A 55 7.58 15.01 -2.94
N ILE A 56 6.77 14.34 -2.13
CA ILE A 56 5.41 13.93 -2.48
C ILE A 56 4.42 14.36 -1.42
N SER A 57 3.49 15.21 -1.85
CA SER A 57 2.27 15.49 -1.09
C SER A 57 1.20 14.47 -1.46
N ILE A 58 0.77 13.64 -0.51
CA ILE A 58 -0.38 12.75 -0.65
C ILE A 58 -1.65 13.51 -0.23
N ILE A 59 -2.60 13.67 -1.15
CA ILE A 59 -3.83 14.43 -0.93
C ILE A 59 -4.98 13.47 -0.64
N ILE A 60 -5.51 13.48 0.58
CA ILE A 60 -6.68 12.69 0.95
C ILE A 60 -7.93 13.55 0.77
N GLN A 61 -8.88 13.11 -0.06
CA GLN A 61 -10.07 13.88 -0.38
C GLN A 61 -11.35 13.06 -0.21
N HIS A 62 -12.39 13.73 0.29
CA HIS A 62 -13.72 13.12 0.40
C HIS A 62 -14.29 12.77 -0.99
N LYS A 63 -14.76 11.53 -1.16
CA LYS A 63 -15.69 11.13 -2.21
C LYS A 63 -16.66 10.10 -1.63
N SER A 64 -17.95 10.23 -1.92
CA SER A 64 -18.97 9.27 -1.46
C SER A 64 -18.82 7.96 -2.23
N LEU A 65 -18.02 7.04 -1.68
CA LEU A 65 -17.62 5.78 -2.31
C LEU A 65 -18.08 4.55 -1.50
N GLY A 66 -18.74 4.74 -0.35
CA GLY A 66 -19.02 3.64 0.57
C GLY A 66 -17.72 3.05 1.13
N TYR A 67 -17.53 1.74 1.03
CA TYR A 67 -16.34 1.02 1.49
C TYR A 67 -15.28 0.82 0.38
N ILE A 68 -15.15 1.79 -0.53
CA ILE A 68 -14.16 1.76 -1.60
C ILE A 68 -13.21 2.95 -1.41
N ALA A 69 -11.92 2.69 -1.60
CA ALA A 69 -10.90 3.70 -1.79
C ALA A 69 -10.50 3.74 -3.27
N LYS A 70 -10.08 4.91 -3.74
CA LYS A 70 -9.48 5.06 -5.07
C LYS A 70 -8.27 5.96 -4.96
N PHE A 71 -7.20 5.63 -5.66
CA PHE A 71 -6.10 6.56 -5.87
C PHE A 71 -6.04 7.08 -7.31
N SER A 72 -5.53 8.30 -7.47
CA SER A 72 -5.22 8.92 -8.75
C SER A 72 -4.01 9.83 -8.55
N ASP A 73 -2.91 9.53 -9.23
CA ASP A 73 -1.62 10.20 -9.04
C ASP A 73 -1.16 10.15 -7.58
N ASN A 74 -1.20 11.30 -6.89
CA ASN A 74 -0.90 11.46 -5.47
C ASN A 74 -2.16 11.68 -4.61
N LYS A 75 -3.35 11.49 -5.17
CA LYS A 75 -4.63 11.70 -4.50
C LYS A 75 -5.22 10.36 -4.04
N ILE A 76 -5.73 10.34 -2.82
CA ILE A 76 -6.47 9.24 -2.20
C ILE A 76 -7.90 9.72 -1.98
N LEU A 77 -8.87 9.07 -2.62
CA LEU A 77 -10.29 9.37 -2.54
C LEU A 77 -10.95 8.34 -1.62
N ILE A 78 -11.51 8.82 -0.50
CA ILE A 78 -12.17 7.96 0.49
C ILE A 78 -13.46 8.60 1.01
N ASP A 79 -14.38 7.77 1.50
CA ASP A 79 -15.61 8.24 2.10
C ASP A 79 -15.41 8.48 3.61
N PHE A 80 -15.20 9.74 4.00
CA PHE A 80 -15.02 10.18 5.39
C PHE A 80 -16.21 9.86 6.33
N LYS A 81 -17.33 9.33 5.83
CA LYS A 81 -18.40 8.79 6.67
C LYS A 81 -18.02 7.48 7.36
N ASN A 82 -16.98 6.78 6.89
CA ASN A 82 -16.49 5.56 7.53
C ASN A 82 -15.70 5.82 8.81
N THR A 83 -15.48 4.76 9.59
CA THR A 83 -14.72 4.82 10.84
C THR A 83 -13.26 5.25 10.61
N PRO A 84 -12.62 5.99 11.54
CA PRO A 84 -11.25 6.48 11.36
C PRO A 84 -10.23 5.36 11.12
N LYS A 85 -10.41 4.21 11.78
CA LYS A 85 -9.56 3.03 11.55
C LYS A 85 -9.68 2.58 10.10
N TYR A 86 -10.89 2.43 9.59
CA TYR A 86 -11.13 2.06 8.19
C TYR A 86 -10.56 3.09 7.22
N LEU A 87 -10.75 4.39 7.49
CA LEU A 87 -10.15 5.46 6.69
C LEU A 87 -8.62 5.34 6.64
N TRP A 88 -7.98 5.07 7.78
CA TRP A 88 -6.55 4.83 7.83
C TRP A 88 -6.15 3.61 7.00
N LEU A 89 -6.92 2.51 7.03
CA LEU A 89 -6.66 1.32 6.21
C LEU A 89 -6.67 1.67 4.72
N CYS A 90 -7.68 2.43 4.27
CA CYS A 90 -7.75 2.92 2.91
C CYS A 90 -6.53 3.78 2.56
N VAL A 91 -6.17 4.73 3.43
CA VAL A 91 -4.99 5.57 3.21
C VAL A 91 -3.72 4.73 3.13
N ALA A 92 -3.57 3.73 3.99
CA ALA A 92 -2.42 2.83 3.98
C ALA A 92 -2.34 2.03 2.68
N HIS A 93 -3.45 1.42 2.24
CA HIS A 93 -3.50 0.68 0.99
C HIS A 93 -3.12 1.56 -0.21
N GLU A 94 -3.76 2.72 -0.35
CA GLU A 94 -3.50 3.61 -1.48
C GLU A 94 -2.12 4.28 -1.42
N THR A 95 -1.58 4.51 -0.21
CA THR A 95 -0.20 4.98 -0.05
C THR A 95 0.79 3.96 -0.58
N ALA A 96 0.55 2.66 -0.41
CA ALA A 96 1.43 1.63 -0.96
C ALA A 96 1.55 1.77 -2.50
N HIS A 97 0.42 1.94 -3.19
CA HIS A 97 0.38 2.19 -4.64
C HIS A 97 1.14 3.45 -5.04
N ILE A 98 0.95 4.55 -4.31
CA ILE A 98 1.66 5.81 -4.57
C ILE A 98 3.17 5.62 -4.42
N LEU A 99 3.63 4.89 -3.39
CA LEU A 99 5.04 4.62 -3.17
C LEU A 99 5.62 3.75 -4.29
N PHE A 100 4.92 2.71 -4.76
CA PHE A 100 5.36 1.92 -5.91
C PHE A 100 5.61 2.77 -7.14
N ARG A 101 4.67 3.67 -7.48
CA ARG A 101 4.84 4.61 -8.61
C ARG A 101 6.01 5.57 -8.40
N THR A 102 6.14 6.08 -7.19
CA THR A 102 7.16 7.05 -6.80
C THR A 102 8.58 6.51 -6.92
N TYR A 103 8.79 5.32 -6.37
CA TYR A 103 10.10 4.66 -6.37
C TYR A 103 10.41 4.01 -7.71
N THR A 104 9.72 4.45 -8.76
CA THR A 104 9.94 4.05 -10.13
C THR A 104 9.87 2.53 -10.29
N TRP A 105 8.86 1.89 -9.68
CA TRP A 105 8.56 0.48 -9.93
C TRP A 105 8.70 0.16 -11.41
N GLU A 106 8.16 1.01 -12.28
CA GLU A 106 8.22 0.87 -13.74
C GLU A 106 9.64 0.89 -14.34
N LYS A 107 10.61 1.47 -13.65
CA LYS A 107 12.02 1.51 -14.05
C LYS A 107 12.84 0.38 -13.44
N THR A 108 12.33 -0.32 -12.43
CA THR A 108 13.03 -1.45 -11.81
C THR A 108 13.22 -2.61 -12.79
N THR A 109 14.32 -3.34 -12.65
CA THR A 109 14.60 -4.53 -13.47
C THR A 109 13.45 -5.54 -13.42
N ILE A 110 12.88 -5.73 -12.23
CA ILE A 110 11.77 -6.66 -12.01
C ILE A 110 10.50 -6.23 -12.74
N TYR A 111 10.12 -4.94 -12.77
CA TYR A 111 8.99 -4.52 -13.60
C TYR A 111 9.24 -4.72 -15.09
N LYS A 112 10.48 -4.50 -15.57
CA LYS A 112 10.82 -4.75 -16.98
C LYS A 112 10.70 -6.23 -17.32
N ILE A 113 11.13 -7.12 -16.44
CA ILE A 113 10.95 -8.57 -16.58
C ILE A 113 9.45 -8.91 -16.58
N VAL A 114 8.71 -8.41 -15.59
CA VAL A 114 7.29 -8.66 -15.43
C VAL A 114 6.48 -8.15 -16.64
N LYS A 115 6.79 -6.96 -17.14
CA LYS A 115 6.12 -6.37 -18.31
C LYS A 115 6.39 -7.14 -19.61
N ARG A 116 7.57 -7.74 -19.74
CA ARG A 116 7.92 -8.58 -20.90
C ARG A 116 7.21 -9.93 -20.86
N ASN A 117 7.07 -10.51 -19.66
CA ASN A 117 6.64 -11.89 -19.49
C ASN A 117 5.15 -12.05 -19.17
N TYR A 118 4.47 -11.00 -18.68
CA TYR A 118 3.10 -11.11 -18.18
C TYR A 118 2.13 -10.07 -18.79
N PRO A 119 0.84 -10.43 -18.95
CA PRO A 119 -0.18 -9.48 -19.43
C PRO A 119 -0.43 -8.37 -18.40
N LYS A 120 -0.85 -7.19 -18.87
CA LYS A 120 -1.13 -6.00 -18.02
C LYS A 120 -2.01 -6.31 -16.79
N LYS A 121 -3.01 -7.19 -16.94
CA LYS A 121 -3.91 -7.61 -15.85
C LYS A 121 -3.15 -8.28 -14.70
N MET A 122 -2.13 -9.08 -15.00
CA MET A 122 -1.31 -9.75 -13.99
C MET A 122 -0.37 -8.76 -13.29
N ILE A 123 0.21 -7.81 -14.02
CA ILE A 123 1.03 -6.73 -13.44
C ILE A 123 0.21 -5.95 -12.40
N TYR A 124 -1.03 -5.59 -12.74
CA TYR A 124 -1.96 -4.96 -11.83
C TYR A 124 -2.26 -5.85 -10.61
N SER A 125 -2.42 -7.15 -10.82
CA SER A 125 -2.73 -8.08 -9.72
C SER A 125 -1.54 -8.24 -8.75
N ILE A 126 -0.30 -8.25 -9.25
CA ILE A 126 0.92 -8.26 -8.42
C ILE A 126 1.02 -6.97 -7.60
N ASP A 127 0.75 -5.82 -8.22
CA ASP A 127 0.71 -4.50 -7.57
C ASP A 127 -0.33 -4.47 -6.43
N GLN A 128 -1.55 -4.96 -6.68
CA GLN A 128 -2.59 -5.12 -5.66
C GLN A 128 -2.15 -6.03 -4.51
N VAL A 129 -1.56 -7.18 -4.81
CA VAL A 129 -1.06 -8.09 -3.76
C VAL A 129 0.01 -7.41 -2.91
N CYS A 130 0.95 -6.70 -3.53
CA CYS A 130 1.98 -5.99 -2.79
C CYS A 130 1.39 -4.90 -1.90
N ALA A 131 0.41 -4.14 -2.38
CA ALA A 131 -0.30 -3.16 -1.57
C ALA A 131 -1.03 -3.79 -0.37
N ILE A 132 -1.69 -4.94 -0.57
CA ILE A 132 -2.34 -5.70 0.52
C ILE A 132 -1.31 -6.19 1.53
N LEU A 133 -0.15 -6.70 1.09
CA LEU A 133 0.90 -7.19 1.99
C LEU A 133 1.53 -6.07 2.82
N LEU A 134 1.75 -4.89 2.22
CA LEU A 134 2.23 -3.71 2.92
C LEU A 134 1.18 -3.20 3.92
N GLN A 135 -0.09 -3.12 3.52
CA GLN A 135 -1.21 -2.83 4.42
C GLN A 135 -1.25 -3.83 5.59
N ALA A 136 -1.06 -5.12 5.31
CA ALA A 136 -1.05 -6.17 6.33
C ALA A 136 0.05 -6.00 7.36
N HIS A 137 1.24 -5.64 6.89
CA HIS A 137 2.35 -5.33 7.77
C HIS A 137 2.06 -4.11 8.62
N GLY A 138 1.50 -3.04 8.03
CA GLY A 138 1.06 -1.85 8.74
C GLY A 138 0.04 -2.16 9.83
N GLU A 139 -1.05 -2.85 9.49
CA GLU A 139 -2.11 -3.24 10.44
C GLU A 139 -1.59 -4.09 11.60
N ASN A 140 -0.59 -4.94 11.36
CA ASN A 140 0.01 -5.76 12.40
C ASN A 140 0.89 -4.96 13.36
N ILE A 141 1.63 -3.96 12.87
CA ILE A 141 2.35 -2.99 13.74
C ILE A 141 1.34 -2.26 14.62
N LEU A 142 0.17 -1.92 14.07
CA LEU A 142 -0.88 -1.21 14.81
C LEU A 142 -1.71 -2.11 15.73
N LYS A 143 -1.45 -3.42 15.74
CA LYS A 143 -2.25 -4.43 16.45
C LYS A 143 -3.74 -4.38 16.07
N ILE A 144 -4.06 -3.99 14.83
CA ILE A 144 -5.44 -3.96 14.30
C ILE A 144 -5.84 -5.36 13.83
N ARG A 145 -5.03 -5.96 12.95
CA ARG A 145 -5.24 -7.30 12.41
C ARG A 145 -3.92 -8.05 12.37
N PRO A 146 -3.84 -9.28 12.90
CA PRO A 146 -2.59 -10.03 12.90
C PRO A 146 -2.21 -10.50 11.49
N LEU A 147 -0.90 -10.68 11.26
CA LEU A 147 -0.35 -11.30 10.05
C LEU A 147 -0.62 -12.81 9.99
N LYS A 148 -1.89 -13.19 9.81
CA LYS A 148 -2.34 -14.58 9.63
C LYS A 148 -3.21 -14.68 8.39
N TRP A 149 -2.94 -15.66 7.51
CA TRP A 149 -3.68 -15.83 6.26
C TRP A 149 -5.21 -15.86 6.43
N PRO A 150 -5.82 -16.61 7.38
CA PRO A 150 -7.27 -16.62 7.54
C PRO A 150 -7.88 -15.25 7.87
N LYS A 151 -7.08 -14.34 8.45
CA LYS A 151 -7.53 -12.97 8.69
C LYS A 151 -7.48 -12.11 7.44
N TRP A 152 -6.59 -12.43 6.48
CA TRP A 152 -6.33 -11.63 5.28
C TRP A 152 -6.96 -12.16 4.00
N GLN A 153 -7.34 -13.44 3.95
CA GLN A 153 -7.87 -14.10 2.77
C GLN A 153 -9.02 -13.33 2.12
N SER A 154 -10.00 -12.87 2.92
CA SER A 154 -11.14 -12.12 2.40
C SER A 154 -10.71 -10.82 1.70
N THR A 155 -9.69 -10.12 2.19
CA THR A 155 -9.18 -8.92 1.53
C THR A 155 -8.58 -9.22 0.16
N PHE A 156 -7.84 -10.32 0.02
CA PHE A 156 -7.35 -10.74 -1.30
C PHE A 156 -8.49 -11.17 -2.23
N ALA A 157 -9.52 -11.86 -1.71
CA ALA A 157 -10.69 -12.27 -2.47
C ALA A 157 -11.49 -11.07 -2.98
N TYR A 158 -11.76 -10.07 -2.13
CA TYR A 158 -12.46 -8.85 -2.52
C TYR A 158 -11.73 -8.05 -3.60
N MET A 159 -10.40 -8.12 -3.63
CA MET A 159 -9.57 -7.47 -4.66
C MET A 159 -9.32 -8.37 -5.88
N ASN A 160 -9.96 -9.54 -5.95
CA ASN A 160 -9.80 -10.53 -7.03
C ASN A 160 -8.34 -10.97 -7.26
N VAL A 161 -7.58 -11.10 -6.18
CA VAL A 161 -6.17 -11.52 -6.20
C VAL A 161 -5.86 -12.64 -5.20
N GLU A 162 -6.87 -13.38 -4.75
CA GLU A 162 -6.69 -14.47 -3.77
C GLU A 162 -5.69 -15.52 -4.22
N LYS A 163 -5.78 -15.99 -5.47
CA LYS A 163 -4.87 -17.03 -6.00
C LYS A 163 -3.42 -16.60 -5.87
N ILE A 164 -3.10 -15.39 -6.34
CA ILE A 164 -1.76 -14.81 -6.25
C ILE A 164 -1.36 -14.55 -4.80
N GLY A 165 -2.28 -14.01 -4.00
CA GLY A 165 -2.09 -13.78 -2.58
C GLY A 165 -1.72 -15.05 -1.83
N ARG A 166 -2.39 -16.17 -2.11
CA ARG A 166 -2.15 -17.48 -1.48
C ARG A 166 -0.74 -17.98 -1.79
N THR A 167 -0.29 -17.81 -3.02
CA THR A 167 1.09 -18.14 -3.43
C THR A 167 2.10 -17.23 -2.73
N LEU A 168 1.92 -15.91 -2.79
CA LEU A 168 2.95 -14.95 -2.35
C LEU A 168 3.01 -14.75 -0.83
N TRP A 169 1.90 -14.90 -0.11
CA TRP A 169 1.81 -14.69 1.34
C TRP A 169 2.85 -15.47 2.18
N PRO A 170 3.00 -16.80 2.05
CA PRO A 170 4.00 -17.54 2.83
C PRO A 170 5.44 -17.08 2.54
N HIS A 171 5.75 -16.75 1.29
CA HIS A 171 7.06 -16.22 0.91
C HIS A 171 7.30 -14.83 1.51
N PHE A 172 6.29 -13.97 1.53
CA PHE A 172 6.37 -12.66 2.17
C PHE A 172 6.64 -12.79 3.68
N LEU A 173 5.87 -13.65 4.37
CA LEU A 173 6.05 -13.87 5.81
C LEU A 173 7.43 -14.42 6.16
N LYS A 174 7.95 -15.34 5.35
CA LYS A 174 9.32 -15.85 5.51
C LYS A 174 10.34 -14.74 5.29
N TYR A 175 10.17 -13.94 4.24
CA TYR A 175 11.08 -12.86 3.88
C TYR A 175 11.21 -11.80 4.99
N ILE A 176 10.09 -11.29 5.52
CA ILE A 176 10.11 -10.25 6.57
C ILE A 176 10.63 -10.76 7.91
N LYS A 177 10.61 -12.07 8.16
CA LYS A 177 11.21 -12.68 9.36
C LYS A 177 12.72 -12.85 9.21
N GLN A 178 13.21 -13.16 8.01
CA GLN A 178 14.62 -13.44 7.74
C GLN A 178 15.45 -12.17 7.50
N LYS A 179 14.82 -11.09 7.02
CA LYS A 179 15.53 -9.86 6.67
C LYS A 179 15.40 -8.81 7.77
N LYS A 180 16.56 -8.41 8.33
CA LYS A 180 16.66 -7.24 9.23
C LYS A 180 16.15 -5.96 8.58
N ARG A 181 16.34 -5.85 7.26
CA ARG A 181 15.92 -4.73 6.41
C ARG A 181 15.25 -5.27 5.14
N PRO A 182 13.93 -5.52 5.17
CA PRO A 182 13.21 -5.97 3.99
C PRO A 182 13.23 -4.90 2.88
N ASN A 183 13.25 -5.33 1.62
CA ASN A 183 13.06 -4.48 0.46
C ASN A 183 12.07 -5.17 -0.49
N ILE A 184 10.94 -4.50 -0.77
CA ILE A 184 9.85 -5.15 -1.51
C ILE A 184 10.24 -5.50 -2.95
N PHE A 185 11.10 -4.70 -3.58
CA PHE A 185 11.56 -4.95 -4.94
C PHE A 185 12.58 -6.06 -5.00
N SER A 186 13.51 -6.13 -4.04
CA SER A 186 14.45 -7.24 -3.92
C SER A 186 13.72 -8.56 -3.64
N TRP A 187 12.64 -8.52 -2.85
CA TRP A 187 11.78 -9.69 -2.63
C TRP A 187 11.11 -10.15 -3.93
N LEU A 188 10.48 -9.24 -4.68
CA LEU A 188 9.86 -9.57 -5.97
C LEU A 188 10.87 -10.13 -6.98
N LEU A 189 12.07 -9.55 -7.04
CA LEU A 189 13.15 -10.06 -7.89
C LEU A 189 13.58 -11.48 -7.49
N ALA A 190 13.69 -11.75 -6.19
CA ALA A 190 13.99 -13.10 -5.71
C ALA A 190 12.88 -14.09 -6.05
N LEU A 191 11.61 -13.70 -5.98
CA LEU A 191 10.49 -14.58 -6.37
C LEU A 191 10.52 -14.92 -7.86
N GLU A 192 10.81 -13.93 -8.73
CA GLU A 192 10.94 -14.14 -10.17
C GLU A 192 12.11 -15.07 -10.49
N ASN A 193 13.29 -14.86 -9.88
CA ASN A 193 14.47 -15.69 -10.09
C ASN A 193 14.26 -17.16 -9.68
N HIS A 194 13.39 -17.43 -8.71
CA HIS A 194 13.00 -18.78 -8.32
C HIS A 194 11.79 -19.33 -9.09
N GLY A 195 11.26 -18.57 -10.06
CA GLY A 195 10.12 -18.96 -10.88
C GLY A 195 8.78 -19.01 -10.15
N ILE A 196 8.67 -18.44 -8.95
CA ILE A 196 7.45 -18.49 -8.12
C ILE A 196 6.32 -17.66 -8.76
N ILE A 197 6.66 -16.55 -9.41
CA ILE A 197 5.69 -15.72 -10.14
C ILE A 197 5.27 -16.38 -11.46
N ASN A 198 6.18 -17.13 -12.12
CA ASN A 198 5.92 -17.80 -13.40
C ASN A 198 5.15 -19.13 -13.27
N ARG A 199 5.47 -19.97 -12.27
CA ARG A 199 4.96 -21.35 -12.20
C ARG A 199 3.55 -21.47 -11.61
N ASP A 200 3.21 -20.62 -10.64
CA ASP A 200 2.01 -20.83 -9.81
C ASP A 200 0.90 -19.79 -10.00
N VAL A 201 1.13 -18.78 -10.86
CA VAL A 201 0.21 -17.64 -11.07
C VAL A 201 -0.31 -17.54 -12.51
N VAL A 202 0.42 -18.08 -13.50
CA VAL A 202 0.07 -17.99 -14.93
C VAL A 202 -0.80 -19.17 -15.40
N GLN A 203 -0.71 -20.33 -14.75
CA GLN A 203 -1.71 -21.41 -14.85
C GLN A 203 -2.95 -21.05 -14.03
#